data_AF-A0A3A8SWB6-F1
#
_entry.id   AF-A0A3A8SWB6-F1
#
_cell.length_a   1.000
_cell.length_b   1.000
_cell.length_c   1.000
_cell.angle_alpha   90.00
_cell.angle_beta   90.00
_cell.angle_gamma   90.00
#
_symmetry.space_group_name_H-M   'P 1'
#
loop_
_entity.id
_entity.type
_entity.pdbx_description
1 polymer ?
#
loop_
_entity_poly.entity_id
_entity_poly.type
_entity_poly.pdbx_seq_one_letter_code
_entity_poly.pdbx_strand_id
1 'polypeptide(L)'
;MIPTIRRRTLTLAAPEAPGRPTHVSAASGLVRAGDWLYVVADDALHLAVFPAAGDAPGHTVRLFPGELPAGHAERKAAKPDLEALCRLGPSASFTHGALLALPSGSTPARRRASVLPLNADGTLAGEPRTVDCTSLYVQLERELVALNVEGAAVAGKRLRLLNRGNGEGGVDALVDLDLDRVLASLDVGVMGPEAVRTVRRWELGEANGVRLSFTDASPLPDGRVVFTATAEASRDRVADGPVKGSAVGVLAPDGTPVYLDAVDVPVKLEGVDARVEGGRVHVLLVADADDPSVPAPLLEAALPVPG
;
A
#
# COMPACT_ATOMS: atom_id res chain seq x y z
N MET A 1 -17.56 -10.86 -10.93
CA MET A 1 -17.69 -9.53 -10.31
C MET A 1 -17.93 -9.71 -8.82
N ILE A 2 -17.08 -9.09 -8.00
CA ILE A 2 -17.04 -9.18 -6.55
C ILE A 2 -17.97 -8.11 -5.97
N PRO A 3 -19.02 -8.51 -5.20
CA PRO A 3 -19.87 -7.55 -4.51
C PRO A 3 -19.12 -6.87 -3.37
N THR A 4 -19.24 -5.55 -3.29
CA THR A 4 -18.64 -4.75 -2.21
C THR A 4 -19.69 -4.09 -1.34
N ILE A 5 -19.38 -3.93 -0.06
CA ILE A 5 -20.24 -3.25 0.93
C ILE A 5 -19.44 -2.12 1.55
N ARG A 6 -19.96 -0.90 1.51
CA ARG A 6 -19.34 0.22 2.22
C ARG A 6 -19.52 0.06 3.73
N ARG A 7 -18.42 0.12 4.47
CA ARG A 7 -18.39 0.03 5.93
C ARG A 7 -18.44 1.38 6.59
N ARG A 8 -17.52 2.26 6.19
CA ARG A 8 -17.40 3.59 6.76
C ARG A 8 -16.71 4.52 5.78
N THR A 9 -16.59 5.75 6.25
CA THR A 9 -15.77 6.79 5.64
C THR A 9 -14.55 7.01 6.54
N LEU A 10 -13.40 7.34 5.95
CA LEU A 10 -12.17 7.58 6.70
C LEU A 10 -12.09 9.02 7.23
N THR A 11 -13.00 9.36 8.15
CA THR A 11 -13.04 10.66 8.84
C THR A 11 -12.03 10.75 9.99
N LEU A 12 -11.40 11.90 10.16
CA LEU A 12 -10.41 12.21 11.20
C LEU A 12 -11.03 13.16 12.23
N ALA A 13 -10.64 13.01 13.50
CA ALA A 13 -11.11 13.87 14.58
C ALA A 13 -10.58 15.32 14.46
N ALA A 14 -9.45 15.49 13.80
CA ALA A 14 -8.81 16.77 13.52
C ALA A 14 -8.10 16.70 12.16
N PRO A 15 -7.92 17.84 11.46
CA PRO A 15 -7.17 17.86 10.21
C PRO A 15 -5.67 17.65 10.46
N GLU A 16 -4.96 17.10 9.49
CA GLU A 16 -3.51 16.86 9.56
C GLU A 16 -2.67 18.15 9.64
N ALA A 17 -3.21 19.23 9.07
CA ALA A 17 -2.63 20.56 9.06
C ALA A 17 -3.74 21.62 8.89
N PRO A 18 -3.50 22.89 9.25
CA PRO A 18 -4.44 23.97 8.98
C PRO A 18 -4.87 24.03 7.50
N GLY A 19 -6.17 24.14 7.26
CA GLY A 19 -6.74 24.19 5.90
C GLY A 19 -6.89 22.85 5.20
N ARG A 20 -6.50 21.72 5.83
CA ARG A 20 -6.76 20.37 5.33
C ARG A 20 -8.14 19.86 5.78
N PRO A 21 -8.74 18.92 5.04
CA PRO A 21 -9.97 18.26 5.46
C PRO A 21 -9.78 17.43 6.74
N THR A 22 -10.88 17.12 7.40
CA THR A 22 -10.97 16.20 8.55
C THR A 22 -11.25 14.77 8.06
N HIS A 23 -10.57 14.34 7.00
CA HIS A 23 -10.67 13.00 6.44
C HIS A 23 -9.42 12.66 5.63
N VAL A 24 -9.21 11.36 5.39
CA VAL A 24 -8.25 10.85 4.41
C VAL A 24 -8.95 10.78 3.05
N SER A 25 -8.32 11.31 2.00
CA SER A 25 -8.85 11.31 0.63
C SER A 25 -8.12 10.32 -0.28
N ALA A 26 -6.79 10.40 -0.30
CA ALA A 26 -5.94 9.57 -1.14
C ALA A 26 -5.36 8.43 -0.29
N ALA A 27 -6.17 7.43 0.00
CA ALA A 27 -5.76 6.29 0.83
C ALA A 27 -5.04 5.25 -0.03
N SER A 28 -3.74 5.09 0.16
CA SER A 28 -2.84 4.35 -0.75
C SER A 28 -2.19 3.12 -0.12
N GLY A 29 -2.75 2.62 0.98
CA GLY A 29 -2.33 1.35 1.59
C GLY A 29 -3.05 1.10 2.90
N LEU A 30 -3.37 -0.16 3.18
CA LEU A 30 -4.17 -0.55 4.34
C LEU A 30 -3.57 -1.75 5.08
N VAL A 31 -3.41 -1.62 6.39
CA VAL A 31 -3.06 -2.75 7.26
C VAL A 31 -3.98 -2.78 8.47
N ARG A 32 -4.53 -3.95 8.79
CA ARG A 32 -5.14 -4.18 10.09
C ARG A 32 -4.15 -4.82 11.07
N ALA A 33 -4.05 -4.27 12.28
CA ALA A 33 -3.40 -4.94 13.40
C ALA A 33 -4.29 -4.85 14.65
N GLY A 34 -4.73 -6.01 15.13
CA GLY A 34 -5.72 -6.10 16.21
C GLY A 34 -7.03 -5.40 15.82
N ASP A 35 -7.44 -4.46 16.67
CA ASP A 35 -8.66 -3.66 16.49
C ASP A 35 -8.40 -2.32 15.79
N TRP A 36 -7.25 -2.16 15.15
CA TRP A 36 -6.83 -0.92 14.49
C TRP A 36 -6.60 -1.12 13.01
N LEU A 37 -7.04 -0.14 12.21
CA LEU A 37 -6.71 0.04 10.80
C LEU A 37 -5.69 1.16 10.68
N TYR A 38 -4.65 0.89 9.92
CA TYR A 38 -3.58 1.82 9.60
C TYR A 38 -3.63 2.11 8.11
N VAL A 39 -3.66 3.39 7.76
CA VAL A 39 -3.79 3.86 6.38
C VAL A 39 -2.70 4.88 6.09
N VAL A 40 -1.92 4.62 5.04
CA VAL A 40 -1.04 5.64 4.45
C VAL A 40 -1.78 6.40 3.37
N ALA A 41 -1.32 7.63 3.15
CA ALA A 41 -1.81 8.47 2.07
C ALA A 41 -0.62 9.05 1.31
N ASP A 42 -0.75 9.12 0.00
CA ASP A 42 0.30 9.59 -0.91
C ASP A 42 0.69 11.07 -0.66
N ASP A 43 -0.29 11.88 -0.22
CA ASP A 43 -0.22 13.32 0.03
C ASP A 43 -0.19 13.68 1.53
N ALA A 44 0.47 12.86 2.34
CA ALA A 44 0.58 13.06 3.78
C ALA A 44 2.00 12.86 4.34
N LEU A 45 2.27 13.48 5.50
CA LEU A 45 3.45 13.20 6.33
C LEU A 45 3.09 12.32 7.54
N HIS A 46 1.89 11.73 7.52
CA HIS A 46 1.27 11.07 8.65
C HIS A 46 0.71 9.71 8.26
N LEU A 47 0.57 8.85 9.25
CA LEU A 47 -0.21 7.63 9.21
C LEU A 47 -1.57 7.92 9.84
N ALA A 48 -2.65 7.55 9.16
CA ALA A 48 -3.98 7.63 9.72
C ALA A 48 -4.35 6.32 10.44
N VAL A 49 -4.96 6.45 11.62
CA VAL A 49 -5.27 5.34 12.52
C VAL A 49 -6.76 5.36 12.84
N PHE A 50 -7.45 4.25 12.58
CA PHE A 50 -8.89 4.12 12.78
C PHE A 50 -9.23 2.87 13.60
N PRO A 51 -10.29 2.89 14.42
CA PRO A 51 -10.87 1.66 14.93
C PRO A 51 -11.36 0.76 13.78
N ALA A 52 -11.07 -0.54 13.84
CA ALA A 52 -11.49 -1.52 12.86
C ALA A 52 -13.00 -1.82 12.91
N ALA A 53 -13.65 -1.49 14.03
CA ALA A 53 -15.09 -1.61 14.22
C ALA A 53 -15.72 -0.26 14.60
N GLY A 54 -16.96 -0.08 14.16
CA GLY A 54 -17.72 1.16 14.37
C GLY A 54 -17.25 2.33 13.51
N ASP A 55 -17.84 3.50 13.76
CA ASP A 55 -17.72 4.69 12.92
C ASP A 55 -17.00 5.86 13.62
N ALA A 56 -16.36 5.60 14.76
CA ALA A 56 -15.60 6.64 15.46
C ALA A 56 -14.49 7.20 14.56
N PRO A 57 -14.28 8.53 14.54
CA PRO A 57 -13.26 9.14 13.69
C PRO A 57 -11.86 8.66 14.08
N GLY A 58 -10.98 8.61 13.10
CA GLY A 58 -9.57 8.29 13.29
C GLY A 58 -8.77 9.47 13.83
N HIS A 59 -7.49 9.23 14.05
CA HIS A 59 -6.48 10.24 14.36
C HIS A 59 -5.24 9.99 13.51
N THR A 60 -4.27 10.91 13.57
CA THR A 60 -3.05 10.78 12.78
C THR A 60 -1.80 10.74 13.65
N VAL A 61 -0.80 10.01 13.17
CA VAL A 61 0.52 9.89 13.79
C VAL A 61 1.57 10.37 12.79
N ARG A 62 2.44 11.28 13.22
CA ARG A 62 3.46 11.87 12.35
C ARG A 62 4.49 10.82 11.94
N LEU A 63 4.78 10.71 10.65
CA LEU A 63 5.81 9.80 10.10
C LEU A 63 7.11 10.52 9.77
N PHE A 64 7.02 11.73 9.22
CA PHE A 64 8.18 12.53 8.78
C PHE A 64 8.09 13.95 9.31
N PRO A 65 9.23 14.59 9.66
CA PRO A 65 9.22 15.98 10.11
C PRO A 65 8.84 16.94 8.99
N GLY A 66 8.49 18.17 9.36
CA GLY A 66 8.25 19.28 8.42
C GLY A 66 6.77 19.47 8.05
N GLU A 67 6.56 20.29 7.02
CA GLU A 67 5.26 20.69 6.51
C GLU A 67 5.23 20.57 4.98
N LEU A 68 4.06 20.24 4.43
CA LEU A 68 3.85 20.19 2.99
C LEU A 68 3.26 21.52 2.47
N PRO A 69 3.81 22.09 1.39
CA PRO A 69 3.33 23.35 0.80
C PRO A 69 1.84 23.30 0.44
N ALA A 70 1.08 24.36 0.66
CA ALA A 70 -0.36 24.37 0.36
C ALA A 70 -0.68 24.27 -1.15
N GLY A 71 0.21 24.79 -2.01
CA GLY A 71 0.04 24.75 -3.47
C GLY A 71 0.20 23.33 -4.04
N HIS A 72 -0.71 22.93 -4.92
CA HIS A 72 -0.77 21.55 -5.43
C HIS A 72 0.54 21.09 -6.10
N ALA A 73 1.16 21.93 -6.93
CA ALA A 73 2.38 21.56 -7.65
C ALA A 73 3.60 21.43 -6.71
N GLU A 74 3.80 22.39 -5.81
CA GLU A 74 4.88 22.35 -4.82
C GLU A 74 4.69 21.19 -3.85
N ARG A 75 3.45 20.91 -3.46
CA ARG A 75 3.08 19.77 -2.63
C ARG A 75 3.42 18.44 -3.29
N LYS A 76 3.02 18.26 -4.55
CA LYS A 76 3.28 17.04 -5.33
C LYS A 76 4.78 16.75 -5.50
N ALA A 77 5.59 17.80 -5.58
CA ALA A 77 7.04 17.70 -5.63
C ALA A 77 7.68 17.37 -4.28
N ALA A 78 7.07 17.82 -3.17
CA ALA A 78 7.61 17.65 -1.81
C ALA A 78 7.09 16.42 -1.06
N LYS A 79 5.94 15.84 -1.47
CA LYS A 79 5.32 14.72 -0.75
C LYS A 79 6.21 13.46 -0.76
N PRO A 80 6.25 12.70 0.34
CA PRO A 80 7.03 11.47 0.43
C PRO A 80 6.49 10.35 -0.45
N ASP A 81 5.21 10.42 -0.85
CA ASP A 81 4.57 9.50 -1.79
C ASP A 81 4.54 8.07 -1.24
N LEU A 82 3.97 7.91 -0.04
CA LEU A 82 3.81 6.61 0.61
C LEU A 82 2.65 5.85 -0.03
N GLU A 83 2.99 4.89 -0.89
CA GLU A 83 2.06 4.11 -1.71
C GLU A 83 1.96 2.63 -1.29
N ALA A 84 2.66 2.23 -0.23
CA ALA A 84 2.58 0.85 0.25
C ALA A 84 2.74 0.81 1.77
N LEU A 85 1.88 0.01 2.42
CA LEU A 85 1.93 -0.25 3.84
C LEU A 85 1.89 -1.75 4.08
N CYS A 86 2.86 -2.28 4.82
CA CYS A 86 2.87 -3.70 5.16
C CYS A 86 3.18 -3.95 6.63
N ARG A 87 2.68 -5.06 7.16
CA ARG A 87 3.00 -5.54 8.50
C ARG A 87 4.21 -6.46 8.47
N LEU A 88 5.22 -6.12 9.25
CA LEU A 88 6.38 -6.96 9.54
C LEU A 88 6.11 -7.84 10.75
N GLY A 89 6.58 -9.08 10.68
CA GLY A 89 6.56 -9.99 11.82
C GLY A 89 7.57 -9.59 12.91
N PRO A 90 7.53 -10.27 14.08
CA PRO A 90 8.49 -10.05 15.15
C PRO A 90 9.95 -10.21 14.70
N SER A 91 10.81 -9.35 15.24
CA SER A 91 12.27 -9.43 15.08
C SER A 91 12.98 -9.03 16.38
N ALA A 92 14.32 -9.10 16.38
CA ALA A 92 15.12 -8.67 17.53
C ALA A 92 14.83 -7.22 17.97
N SER A 93 14.53 -6.35 17.01
CA SER A 93 14.25 -4.93 17.24
C SER A 93 12.77 -4.57 17.32
N PHE A 94 11.89 -5.53 17.00
CA PHE A 94 10.46 -5.34 16.98
C PHE A 94 9.77 -6.55 17.61
N THR A 95 9.69 -6.59 18.94
CA THR A 95 9.20 -7.77 19.67
C THR A 95 7.80 -8.24 19.24
N HIS A 96 6.90 -7.31 18.87
CA HIS A 96 5.56 -7.63 18.36
C HIS A 96 5.38 -7.30 16.87
N GLY A 97 6.48 -7.10 16.16
CA GLY A 97 6.50 -6.65 14.78
C GLY A 97 6.37 -5.14 14.64
N ALA A 98 6.19 -4.70 13.40
CA ALA A 98 6.16 -3.30 13.02
C ALA A 98 5.28 -3.08 11.78
N LEU A 99 4.91 -1.84 11.53
CA LEU A 99 4.45 -1.38 10.22
C LEU A 99 5.63 -0.83 9.44
N LEU A 100 5.69 -1.14 8.15
CA LEU A 100 6.64 -0.55 7.22
C LEU A 100 5.85 0.17 6.12
N ALA A 101 5.96 1.49 6.09
CA ALA A 101 5.43 2.35 5.04
C ALA A 101 6.54 2.66 4.03
N LEU A 102 6.30 2.29 2.78
CA LEU A 102 7.26 2.41 1.68
C LEU A 102 6.80 3.51 0.71
N PRO A 103 7.73 4.36 0.25
CA PRO A 103 7.43 5.31 -0.80
C PRO A 103 7.47 4.64 -2.18
N SER A 104 6.86 5.27 -3.19
CA SER A 104 6.80 4.73 -4.55
C SER A 104 8.15 4.48 -5.22
N GLY A 105 9.19 5.23 -4.85
CA GLY A 105 10.49 5.18 -5.52
C GLY A 105 10.53 5.83 -6.89
N SER A 106 9.44 6.47 -7.33
CA SER A 106 9.32 7.10 -8.64
C SER A 106 10.28 8.28 -8.88
N THR A 107 10.82 8.87 -7.81
CA THR A 107 11.83 9.94 -7.88
C THR A 107 12.88 9.80 -6.77
N PRO A 108 14.05 10.45 -6.87
CA PRO A 108 15.05 10.47 -5.79
C PRO A 108 14.54 11.00 -4.44
N ALA A 109 13.53 11.88 -4.44
CA ALA A 109 12.92 12.39 -3.22
C ALA A 109 12.03 11.35 -2.51
N ARG A 110 11.55 10.35 -3.24
CA ARG A 110 10.57 9.34 -2.78
C ARG A 110 11.27 8.01 -2.43
N ARG A 111 12.33 8.07 -1.64
CA ARG A 111 13.18 6.90 -1.28
C ARG A 111 13.42 6.73 0.22
N ARG A 112 12.62 7.40 1.05
CA ARG A 112 12.67 7.33 2.51
C ARG A 112 11.42 6.62 3.02
N ALA A 113 11.60 5.42 3.56
CA ALA A 113 10.55 4.65 4.21
C ALA A 113 10.42 5.04 5.69
N SER A 114 9.30 4.66 6.30
CA SER A 114 9.07 4.81 7.74
C SER A 114 8.68 3.48 8.37
N VAL A 115 9.30 3.14 9.50
CA VAL A 115 8.98 1.94 10.28
C VAL A 115 8.46 2.32 11.66
N LEU A 116 7.33 1.73 12.06
CA LEU A 116 6.68 1.97 13.34
C LEU A 116 6.54 0.66 14.11
N PRO A 117 7.17 0.51 15.29
CA PRO A 117 6.98 -0.67 16.11
C PRO A 117 5.52 -0.83 16.53
N LEU A 118 5.09 -2.06 16.77
CA LEU A 118 3.76 -2.39 17.29
C LEU A 118 3.87 -2.96 18.71
N ASN A 119 2.80 -2.79 19.49
CA ASN A 119 2.53 -3.54 20.71
C ASN A 119 1.82 -4.86 20.39
N ALA A 120 1.71 -5.74 21.40
CA ALA A 120 1.05 -7.04 21.25
C ALA A 120 -0.42 -6.95 20.81
N ASP A 121 -1.12 -5.87 21.19
CA ASP A 121 -2.51 -5.60 20.85
C ASP A 121 -2.69 -4.95 19.46
N GLY A 122 -1.58 -4.70 18.75
CA GLY A 122 -1.58 -4.05 17.45
C GLY A 122 -1.62 -2.53 17.51
N THR A 123 -1.54 -1.88 18.68
CA THR A 123 -1.30 -0.43 18.79
C THR A 123 0.12 -0.07 18.41
N LEU A 124 0.39 1.20 18.06
CA LEU A 124 1.74 1.69 17.78
C LEU A 124 2.58 1.77 19.08
N ALA A 125 3.83 1.37 18.99
CA ALA A 125 4.79 1.37 20.08
C ALA A 125 5.98 2.29 19.75
N GLY A 126 5.99 3.48 20.34
CA GLY A 126 7.09 4.44 20.18
C GLY A 126 7.05 5.26 18.88
N GLU A 127 8.18 5.89 18.58
CA GLU A 127 8.30 6.85 17.48
C GLU A 127 8.65 6.17 16.15
N PRO A 128 8.21 6.73 15.00
CA PRO A 128 8.60 6.24 13.68
C PRO A 128 10.11 6.42 13.47
N ARG A 129 10.72 5.44 12.80
CA ARG A 129 12.12 5.52 12.35
C ARG A 129 12.17 5.58 10.83
N THR A 130 12.96 6.50 10.30
CA THR A 130 13.17 6.59 8.86
C THR A 130 14.21 5.56 8.39
N VAL A 131 13.94 4.91 7.26
CA VAL A 131 14.86 3.99 6.60
C VAL A 131 15.18 4.53 5.21
N ASP A 132 16.47 4.57 4.85
CA ASP A 132 16.92 4.96 3.53
C ASP A 132 16.84 3.78 2.55
N CYS A 133 15.99 3.87 1.53
CA CYS A 133 15.82 2.85 0.49
C CYS A 133 16.56 3.20 -0.80
N THR A 134 17.40 4.23 -0.81
CA THR A 134 18.02 4.76 -2.05
C THR A 134 18.77 3.70 -2.82
N SER A 135 19.65 2.94 -2.16
CA SER A 135 20.46 1.91 -2.81
C SER A 135 19.62 0.73 -3.33
N LEU A 136 18.58 0.33 -2.60
CA LEU A 136 17.62 -0.65 -3.06
C LEU A 136 16.90 -0.16 -4.33
N TYR A 137 16.34 1.04 -4.29
CA TYR A 137 15.52 1.55 -5.40
C TYR A 137 16.36 1.84 -6.65
N VAL A 138 17.59 2.33 -6.50
CA VAL A 138 18.53 2.45 -7.63
C VAL A 138 18.82 1.10 -8.28
N GLN A 139 18.89 0.01 -7.51
CA GLN A 139 19.04 -1.33 -8.08
C GLN A 139 17.78 -1.76 -8.82
N LEU A 140 16.59 -1.53 -8.27
CA LEU A 140 15.33 -1.90 -8.91
C LEU A 140 15.07 -1.09 -10.19
N GLU A 141 15.45 0.19 -10.24
CA GLU A 141 15.36 1.05 -11.44
C GLU A 141 16.17 0.51 -12.64
N ARG A 142 17.21 -0.28 -12.40
CA ARG A 142 17.98 -0.94 -13.48
C ARG A 142 17.19 -2.07 -14.14
N GLU A 143 16.25 -2.67 -13.41
CA GLU A 143 15.41 -3.76 -13.89
C GLU A 143 14.02 -3.27 -14.32
N LEU A 144 13.55 -2.18 -13.73
CA LEU A 144 12.24 -1.58 -13.94
C LEU A 144 12.44 -0.13 -14.39
N VAL A 145 12.38 0.09 -15.71
CA VAL A 145 12.51 1.42 -16.39
C VAL A 145 11.61 2.48 -15.77
N ALA A 146 10.56 2.03 -15.10
CA ALA A 146 9.53 2.81 -14.48
C ALA A 146 9.20 2.25 -13.08
N LEU A 147 10.14 2.37 -12.12
CA LEU A 147 9.88 1.99 -10.73
C LEU A 147 8.74 2.84 -10.14
N ASN A 148 7.76 2.17 -9.54
CA ASN A 148 6.60 2.71 -8.85
C ASN A 148 6.03 1.62 -7.93
N VAL A 149 6.56 1.51 -6.71
CA VAL A 149 6.11 0.54 -5.71
C VAL A 149 4.77 0.99 -5.14
N GLU A 150 3.72 0.19 -5.32
CA GLU A 150 2.37 0.49 -4.81
C GLU A 150 1.79 -0.64 -3.95
N GLY A 151 2.56 -1.67 -3.62
CA GLY A 151 2.07 -2.70 -2.71
C GLY A 151 3.20 -3.43 -2.03
N ALA A 152 2.95 -3.88 -0.80
CA ALA A 152 3.92 -4.63 -0.05
C ALA A 152 3.27 -5.69 0.85
N ALA A 153 3.77 -6.93 0.82
CA ALA A 153 3.27 -8.00 1.68
C ALA A 153 4.38 -8.96 2.10
N VAL A 154 4.36 -9.38 3.37
CA VAL A 154 5.26 -10.43 3.87
C VAL A 154 4.66 -11.80 3.61
N ALA A 155 5.30 -12.60 2.75
CA ALA A 155 4.89 -13.95 2.41
C ALA A 155 6.03 -14.94 2.66
N GLY A 156 5.93 -15.72 3.75
CA GLY A 156 6.97 -16.64 4.18
C GLY A 156 8.27 -15.89 4.52
N LYS A 157 9.38 -16.22 3.83
CA LYS A 157 10.70 -15.60 4.03
C LYS A 157 10.95 -14.40 3.10
N ARG A 158 9.89 -13.82 2.54
CA ARG A 158 10.00 -12.76 1.53
C ARG A 158 9.17 -11.56 1.94
N LEU A 159 9.75 -10.37 1.78
CA LEU A 159 8.95 -9.16 1.59
C LEU A 159 8.74 -9.01 0.08
N ARG A 160 7.47 -9.05 -0.35
CA ARG A 160 7.07 -8.87 -1.74
C ARG A 160 6.71 -7.43 -1.97
N LEU A 161 7.31 -6.80 -2.98
CA LEU A 161 6.89 -5.50 -3.48
C LEU A 161 6.15 -5.67 -4.81
N LEU A 162 5.06 -4.94 -4.96
CA LEU A 162 4.30 -4.85 -6.20
C LEU A 162 4.63 -3.51 -6.85
N ASN A 163 5.14 -3.57 -8.07
CA ASN A 163 5.41 -2.42 -8.90
C ASN A 163 4.23 -2.20 -9.85
N ARG A 164 3.70 -0.97 -9.92
CA ARG A 164 2.64 -0.61 -10.87
C ARG A 164 3.19 -0.30 -12.25
N GLY A 165 2.55 -0.87 -13.27
CA GLY A 165 2.94 -0.75 -14.68
C GLY A 165 2.19 0.30 -15.52
N ASN A 166 1.54 1.30 -14.92
CA ASN A 166 0.65 2.25 -15.61
C ASN A 166 1.36 3.33 -16.48
N GLY A 167 2.70 3.33 -16.53
CA GLY A 167 3.48 4.30 -17.29
C GLY A 167 3.91 3.85 -18.69
N GLU A 168 4.40 4.80 -19.51
CA GLU A 168 5.11 4.47 -20.75
C GLU A 168 6.31 3.57 -20.45
N GLY A 169 6.34 2.37 -21.05
CA GLY A 169 7.34 1.34 -20.76
C GLY A 169 7.22 0.70 -19.36
N GLY A 170 6.19 1.07 -18.59
CA GLY A 170 5.87 0.52 -17.28
C GLY A 170 5.45 -0.94 -17.36
N VAL A 171 5.84 -1.71 -16.35
CA VAL A 171 5.46 -3.12 -16.24
C VAL A 171 5.05 -3.43 -14.82
N ASP A 172 3.94 -4.14 -14.69
CA ASP A 172 3.55 -4.72 -13.41
C ASP A 172 4.58 -5.75 -13.02
N ALA A 173 5.12 -5.65 -11.81
CA ALA A 173 6.16 -6.57 -11.37
C ALA A 173 6.02 -6.96 -9.91
N LEU A 174 6.41 -8.20 -9.62
CA LEU A 174 6.59 -8.73 -8.29
C LEU A 174 8.09 -8.80 -7.99
N VAL A 175 8.53 -8.02 -7.01
CA VAL A 175 9.90 -8.05 -6.51
C VAL A 175 9.92 -8.84 -5.20
N ASP A 176 10.67 -9.93 -5.16
CA ASP A 176 10.93 -10.64 -3.91
C ASP A 176 12.20 -10.09 -3.28
N LEU A 177 12.07 -9.60 -2.04
CA LEU A 177 13.17 -9.28 -1.16
C LEU A 177 13.32 -10.36 -0.08
N ASP A 178 14.55 -10.63 0.34
CA ASP A 178 14.86 -11.49 1.47
C ASP A 178 14.45 -10.82 2.78
N LEU A 179 13.48 -11.42 3.48
CA LEU A 179 12.91 -10.82 4.68
C LEU A 179 13.93 -10.65 5.80
N ASP A 180 14.84 -11.61 5.99
CA ASP A 180 15.84 -11.54 7.07
C ASP A 180 16.82 -10.39 6.82
N ARG A 181 17.20 -10.17 5.55
CA ARG A 181 18.02 -9.02 5.14
C ARG A 181 17.27 -7.70 5.33
N VAL A 182 15.99 -7.66 4.95
CA VAL A 182 15.14 -6.49 5.19
C VAL A 182 15.10 -6.17 6.68
N LEU A 183 14.77 -7.13 7.54
CA LEU A 183 14.67 -6.90 8.99
C LEU A 183 15.99 -6.40 9.59
N ALA A 184 17.12 -7.00 9.22
CA ALA A 184 18.45 -6.52 9.65
C ALA A 184 18.76 -5.10 9.16
N SER A 185 18.30 -4.73 7.96
CA SER A 185 18.50 -3.40 7.39
C SER A 185 17.77 -2.28 8.15
N LEU A 186 16.64 -2.61 8.81
CA LEU A 186 15.85 -1.67 9.60
C LEU A 186 16.58 -1.23 10.88
N ASP A 187 17.50 -2.05 11.39
CA ASP A 187 18.32 -1.72 12.56
C ASP A 187 19.42 -0.72 12.22
N VAL A 188 19.95 -0.84 11.01
CA VAL A 188 20.98 0.05 10.48
C VAL A 188 20.37 1.32 9.88
N GLY A 189 19.09 1.27 9.50
CA GLY A 189 18.36 2.39 8.89
C GLY A 189 18.61 2.57 7.40
N VAL A 190 19.17 1.56 6.71
CA VAL A 190 19.46 1.61 5.27
C VAL A 190 19.17 0.26 4.63
N MET A 191 18.27 0.23 3.65
CA MET A 191 17.91 -0.97 2.88
C MET A 191 18.68 -1.01 1.55
N GLY A 192 19.48 -2.06 1.38
CA GLY A 192 20.39 -2.21 0.25
C GLY A 192 19.96 -3.25 -0.79
N PRO A 193 20.69 -3.30 -1.93
CA PRO A 193 20.40 -4.22 -3.03
C PRO A 193 20.60 -5.70 -2.69
N GLU A 194 21.34 -6.02 -1.62
CA GLU A 194 21.58 -7.40 -1.15
C GLU A 194 20.31 -8.13 -0.69
N ALA A 195 19.24 -7.38 -0.42
CA ALA A 195 17.92 -7.93 -0.13
C ALA A 195 17.22 -8.46 -1.40
N VAL A 196 17.53 -7.95 -2.60
CA VAL A 196 16.84 -8.35 -3.83
C VAL A 196 17.12 -9.82 -4.15
N ARG A 197 16.06 -10.57 -4.47
CA ARG A 197 16.15 -11.97 -4.89
C ARG A 197 15.71 -12.18 -6.32
N THR A 198 14.52 -11.70 -6.67
CA THR A 198 13.97 -11.87 -8.03
C THR A 198 13.04 -10.72 -8.38
N VAL A 199 12.99 -10.38 -9.67
CA VAL A 199 11.98 -9.50 -10.27
C VAL A 199 11.21 -10.30 -11.32
N ARG A 200 9.90 -10.47 -11.14
CA ARG A 200 9.01 -11.15 -12.10
C ARG A 200 8.01 -10.15 -12.65
N ARG A 201 7.89 -10.09 -13.98
CA ARG A 201 6.97 -9.17 -14.68
C ARG A 201 5.65 -9.89 -14.98
N TRP A 202 4.55 -9.15 -14.94
CA TRP A 202 3.20 -9.64 -15.14
C TRP A 202 2.40 -8.74 -16.06
N GLU A 203 1.42 -9.35 -16.73
CA GLU A 203 0.33 -8.67 -17.41
C GLU A 203 -0.97 -9.18 -16.78
N LEU A 204 -1.73 -8.27 -16.15
CA LEU A 204 -2.94 -8.62 -15.39
C LEU A 204 -4.21 -8.61 -16.26
N GLY A 205 -4.08 -8.23 -17.54
CA GLY A 205 -5.20 -7.99 -18.43
C GLY A 205 -5.71 -6.54 -18.37
N GLU A 206 -6.97 -6.35 -18.75
CA GLU A 206 -7.58 -5.04 -18.94
C GLU A 206 -9.00 -4.98 -18.36
N ALA A 207 -9.42 -3.78 -17.94
CA ALA A 207 -10.80 -3.44 -17.66
C ALA A 207 -11.23 -2.30 -18.59
N ASN A 208 -12.30 -2.53 -19.36
CA ASN A 208 -12.82 -1.56 -20.35
C ASN A 208 -11.75 -1.01 -21.31
N GLY A 209 -10.84 -1.88 -21.79
CA GLY A 209 -9.77 -1.53 -22.73
C GLY A 209 -8.60 -0.76 -22.12
N VAL A 210 -8.50 -0.72 -20.78
CA VAL A 210 -7.38 -0.11 -20.06
C VAL A 210 -6.73 -1.15 -19.17
N ARG A 211 -5.40 -1.20 -19.22
CA ARG A 211 -4.57 -2.14 -18.46
C ARG A 211 -4.87 -2.05 -16.96
N LEU A 212 -5.07 -3.21 -16.32
CA LEU A 212 -5.04 -3.34 -14.87
C LEU A 212 -3.60 -3.38 -14.39
N SER A 213 -3.29 -2.56 -13.38
CA SER A 213 -1.98 -2.55 -12.74
C SER A 213 -2.07 -2.62 -11.23
N PHE A 214 -1.06 -3.20 -10.58
CA PHE A 214 -1.05 -3.41 -9.14
C PHE A 214 -1.17 -2.10 -8.35
N THR A 215 -1.91 -2.11 -7.24
CA THR A 215 -2.10 -0.92 -6.39
C THR A 215 -2.07 -1.18 -4.88
N ASP A 216 -2.09 -2.43 -4.42
CA ASP A 216 -1.73 -2.82 -3.02
C ASP A 216 -1.66 -4.36 -2.89
N ALA A 217 -1.12 -4.86 -1.77
CA ALA A 217 -1.06 -6.28 -1.44
C ALA A 217 -1.24 -6.58 0.05
N SER A 218 -1.87 -7.71 0.34
CA SER A 218 -2.05 -8.24 1.69
C SER A 218 -1.74 -9.74 1.76
N PRO A 219 -0.95 -10.20 2.76
CA PRO A 219 -0.56 -11.59 2.85
C PRO A 219 -1.69 -12.51 3.36
N LEU A 220 -1.71 -13.74 2.86
CA LEU A 220 -2.51 -14.83 3.43
C LEU A 220 -1.63 -15.81 4.23
N PRO A 221 -2.18 -16.52 5.23
CA PRO A 221 -1.42 -17.44 6.08
C PRO A 221 -0.72 -18.59 5.35
N ASP A 222 -1.20 -18.97 4.17
CA ASP A 222 -0.64 -20.05 3.35
C ASP A 222 0.45 -19.60 2.37
N GLY A 223 0.90 -18.35 2.47
CA GLY A 223 1.95 -17.78 1.62
C GLY A 223 1.46 -17.20 0.30
N ARG A 224 0.15 -17.27 0.02
CA ARG A 224 -0.48 -16.48 -1.03
C ARG A 224 -0.56 -15.01 -0.65
N VAL A 225 -0.82 -14.17 -1.65
CA VAL A 225 -0.98 -12.72 -1.46
C VAL A 225 -2.24 -12.29 -2.20
N VAL A 226 -3.16 -11.66 -1.49
CA VAL A 226 -4.25 -10.89 -2.10
C VAL A 226 -3.66 -9.59 -2.63
N PHE A 227 -4.07 -9.14 -3.81
CA PHE A 227 -3.67 -7.85 -4.35
C PHE A 227 -4.88 -7.10 -4.90
N THR A 228 -4.78 -5.77 -4.94
CA THR A 228 -5.67 -4.93 -5.74
C THR A 228 -4.97 -4.52 -7.03
N ALA A 229 -5.79 -4.33 -8.06
CA ALA A 229 -5.33 -3.74 -9.31
C ALA A 229 -6.37 -2.76 -9.84
N THR A 230 -5.91 -1.63 -10.37
CA THR A 230 -6.76 -0.59 -10.92
C THR A 230 -6.39 -0.29 -12.38
N ALA A 231 -7.40 -0.15 -13.21
CA ALA A 231 -7.28 0.29 -14.59
C ALA A 231 -7.56 1.79 -14.65
N GLU A 232 -6.51 2.58 -14.79
CA GLU A 232 -6.59 4.03 -14.82
C GLU A 232 -6.09 4.53 -16.17
N ALA A 233 -6.95 5.27 -16.89
CA ALA A 233 -6.64 5.67 -18.26
C ALA A 233 -5.76 6.92 -18.29
N SER A 234 -4.51 6.79 -17.87
CA SER A 234 -3.50 7.83 -18.02
C SER A 234 -2.38 7.39 -18.96
N ARG A 235 -1.84 8.37 -19.71
CA ARG A 235 -0.62 8.19 -20.50
C ARG A 235 0.63 8.73 -19.79
N ASP A 236 0.43 9.42 -18.66
CA ASP A 236 1.48 10.04 -17.87
C ASP A 236 1.47 9.42 -16.46
N ARG A 237 2.65 9.02 -15.96
CA ARG A 237 2.83 8.42 -14.63
C ARG A 237 2.57 9.41 -13.50
N VAL A 238 2.52 10.69 -13.83
CA VAL A 238 2.35 11.78 -12.90
C VAL A 238 0.91 12.31 -12.94
N ALA A 239 0.17 12.17 -14.04
CA ALA A 239 -1.19 12.72 -14.14
C ALA A 239 -2.24 11.63 -13.95
N ASP A 240 -3.23 11.90 -13.11
CA ASP A 240 -4.32 10.94 -12.86
C ASP A 240 -5.29 10.94 -14.06
N GLY A 241 -5.71 9.74 -14.45
CA GLY A 241 -6.64 9.48 -15.54
C GLY A 241 -7.97 8.92 -15.04
N PRO A 242 -9.03 8.89 -15.87
CA PRO A 242 -10.30 8.33 -15.44
C PRO A 242 -10.15 6.83 -15.14
N VAL A 243 -10.60 6.43 -13.95
CA VAL A 243 -10.68 5.03 -13.53
C VAL A 243 -11.69 4.29 -14.40
N LYS A 244 -11.25 3.18 -14.99
CA LYS A 244 -12.03 2.30 -15.86
C LYS A 244 -12.48 1.01 -15.18
N GLY A 245 -11.95 0.71 -14.02
CA GLY A 245 -12.37 -0.41 -13.19
C GLY A 245 -11.27 -0.82 -12.23
N SER A 246 -11.65 -1.56 -11.19
CA SER A 246 -10.72 -2.13 -10.24
C SER A 246 -11.04 -3.59 -10.01
N ALA A 247 -10.04 -4.35 -9.58
CA ALA A 247 -10.11 -5.78 -9.38
C ALA A 247 -9.38 -6.18 -8.11
N VAL A 248 -9.79 -7.32 -7.55
CA VAL A 248 -9.06 -8.00 -6.49
C VAL A 248 -8.60 -9.34 -7.04
N GLY A 249 -7.33 -9.66 -6.83
CA GLY A 249 -6.72 -10.90 -7.27
C GLY A 249 -5.97 -11.62 -6.17
N VAL A 250 -5.47 -12.82 -6.50
CA VAL A 250 -4.63 -13.63 -5.61
C VAL A 250 -3.41 -14.13 -6.38
N LEU A 251 -2.23 -13.91 -5.79
CA LEU A 251 -0.97 -14.52 -6.21
C LEU A 251 -0.77 -15.83 -5.43
N ALA A 252 -0.37 -16.88 -6.14
CA ALA A 252 0.13 -18.12 -5.56
C ALA A 252 1.42 -17.90 -4.75
N PRO A 253 1.86 -18.90 -3.95
CA PRO A 253 3.11 -18.79 -3.18
C PRO A 253 4.37 -18.67 -4.04
N ASP A 254 4.33 -18.99 -5.33
CA ASP A 254 5.42 -18.72 -6.28
C ASP A 254 5.35 -17.31 -6.91
N GLY A 255 4.27 -16.57 -6.65
CA GLY A 255 4.00 -15.24 -7.18
C GLY A 255 3.21 -15.21 -8.48
N THR A 256 2.70 -16.35 -8.96
CA THR A 256 1.85 -16.43 -10.16
C THR A 256 0.43 -15.94 -9.83
N PRO A 257 -0.18 -15.01 -10.61
CA PRO A 257 -1.60 -14.69 -10.46
C PRO A 257 -2.47 -15.92 -10.76
N VAL A 258 -3.28 -16.35 -9.79
CA VAL A 258 -4.18 -17.52 -9.91
C VAL A 258 -5.67 -17.15 -9.86
N TYR A 259 -5.98 -15.90 -9.49
CA TYR A 259 -7.32 -15.37 -9.46
C TYR A 259 -7.28 -13.86 -9.71
N LEU A 260 -8.26 -13.35 -10.44
CA LEU A 260 -8.52 -11.92 -10.62
C LEU A 260 -9.98 -11.74 -11.03
N ASP A 261 -10.70 -10.88 -10.32
CA ASP A 261 -12.08 -10.53 -10.68
C ASP A 261 -12.35 -9.06 -10.36
N ALA A 262 -13.20 -8.43 -11.16
CA ALA A 262 -13.54 -7.02 -11.01
C ALA A 262 -14.45 -6.81 -9.80
N VAL A 263 -14.32 -5.67 -9.12
CA VAL A 263 -15.32 -5.22 -8.12
C VAL A 263 -16.52 -4.57 -8.80
N ASP A 264 -17.66 -4.53 -8.09
CA ASP A 264 -18.93 -3.98 -8.59
C ASP A 264 -19.04 -2.45 -8.53
N VAL A 265 -18.06 -1.78 -7.96
CA VAL A 265 -18.02 -0.33 -7.78
C VAL A 265 -16.91 0.34 -8.61
N PRO A 266 -17.17 1.49 -9.26
CA PRO A 266 -16.18 2.19 -10.07
C PRO A 266 -15.29 3.09 -9.21
N VAL A 267 -14.42 2.48 -8.40
CA VAL A 267 -13.49 3.19 -7.50
C VAL A 267 -12.04 2.84 -7.83
N LYS A 268 -11.08 3.72 -7.52
CA LYS A 268 -9.64 3.47 -7.61
C LYS A 268 -9.20 2.69 -6.37
N LEU A 269 -9.13 1.37 -6.43
CA LEU A 269 -8.70 0.59 -5.26
C LEU A 269 -7.19 0.78 -5.07
N GLU A 270 -6.79 1.21 -3.87
CA GLU A 270 -5.38 1.46 -3.52
C GLU A 270 -5.02 0.97 -2.12
N GLY A 271 -5.87 0.15 -1.51
CA GLY A 271 -5.44 -0.56 -0.32
C GLY A 271 -6.25 -1.81 -0.04
N VAL A 272 -5.60 -2.83 0.51
CA VAL A 272 -6.23 -4.09 0.88
C VAL A 272 -5.66 -4.68 2.18
N ASP A 273 -6.55 -5.10 3.07
CA ASP A 273 -6.26 -6.00 4.18
C ASP A 273 -7.06 -7.29 3.97
N ALA A 274 -6.39 -8.45 4.06
CA ALA A 274 -7.00 -9.74 3.80
C ALA A 274 -6.88 -10.69 5.01
N ARG A 275 -7.95 -11.43 5.28
CA ARG A 275 -8.01 -12.44 6.34
C ARG A 275 -8.81 -13.65 5.91
N VAL A 276 -8.45 -14.81 6.44
CA VAL A 276 -9.19 -16.06 6.21
C VAL A 276 -10.10 -16.30 7.41
N GLU A 277 -11.41 -16.24 7.21
CA GLU A 277 -12.42 -16.49 8.23
C GLU A 277 -13.52 -17.38 7.63
N GLY A 278 -13.94 -18.43 8.33
CA GLY A 278 -15.01 -19.31 7.87
C GLY A 278 -14.77 -19.97 6.50
N GLY A 279 -13.51 -20.21 6.12
CA GLY A 279 -13.16 -20.80 4.82
C GLY A 279 -13.31 -19.85 3.62
N ARG A 280 -13.39 -18.53 3.87
CA ARG A 280 -13.44 -17.50 2.83
C ARG A 280 -12.34 -16.48 3.08
N VAL A 281 -11.92 -15.79 2.01
CA VAL A 281 -11.03 -14.64 2.13
C VAL A 281 -11.88 -13.40 2.28
N HIS A 282 -11.88 -12.81 3.47
CA HIS A 282 -12.51 -11.54 3.75
C HIS A 282 -11.50 -10.43 3.51
N VAL A 283 -11.88 -9.42 2.74
CA VAL A 283 -11.04 -8.27 2.44
C VAL A 283 -11.68 -7.00 2.95
N LEU A 284 -10.86 -6.12 3.53
CA LEU A 284 -11.15 -4.71 3.65
C LEU A 284 -10.40 -3.98 2.54
N LEU A 285 -11.02 -2.97 1.96
CA LEU A 285 -10.49 -2.23 0.84
C LEU A 285 -10.60 -0.74 1.11
N VAL A 286 -9.59 0.03 0.73
CA VAL A 286 -9.68 1.49 0.63
C VAL A 286 -9.52 1.92 -0.82
N ALA A 287 -10.08 3.08 -1.13
CA ALA A 287 -9.99 3.67 -2.45
C ALA A 287 -9.56 5.13 -2.37
N ASP A 288 -8.78 5.54 -3.36
CA ASP A 288 -8.51 6.94 -3.63
C ASP A 288 -9.72 7.56 -4.34
N ALA A 289 -10.11 8.75 -3.90
CA ALA A 289 -11.21 9.50 -4.46
C ALA A 289 -10.79 10.43 -5.61
N ASP A 290 -9.49 10.61 -5.87
CA ASP A 290 -8.91 11.57 -6.83
C ASP A 290 -9.40 13.03 -6.63
N ASP A 291 -10.04 13.33 -5.50
CA ASP A 291 -10.58 14.63 -5.11
C ASP A 291 -10.35 14.84 -3.61
N PRO A 292 -9.44 15.74 -3.19
CA PRO A 292 -9.13 16.01 -1.78
C PRO A 292 -10.36 16.37 -0.91
N SER A 293 -11.45 16.84 -1.52
CA SER A 293 -12.69 17.18 -0.81
C SER A 293 -13.57 15.96 -0.51
N VAL A 294 -13.31 14.83 -1.15
CA VAL A 294 -14.07 13.59 -1.01
C VAL A 294 -13.32 12.63 -0.08
N PRO A 295 -13.96 12.12 0.98
CA PRO A 295 -13.31 11.19 1.87
C PRO A 295 -13.25 9.79 1.28
N ALA A 296 -12.11 9.12 1.46
CA ALA A 296 -11.90 7.73 1.07
C ALA A 296 -12.92 6.80 1.76
N PRO A 297 -13.52 5.85 1.03
CA PRO A 297 -14.37 4.83 1.62
C PRO A 297 -13.51 3.69 2.20
N LEU A 298 -14.03 3.05 3.26
CA LEU A 298 -13.66 1.69 3.62
C LEU A 298 -14.75 0.75 3.10
N LEU A 299 -14.38 -0.18 2.24
CA LEU A 299 -15.26 -1.21 1.69
C LEU A 299 -14.89 -2.57 2.29
N GLU A 300 -15.83 -3.50 2.28
CA GLU A 300 -15.58 -4.91 2.55
C GLU A 300 -16.09 -5.79 1.40
N ALA A 301 -15.41 -6.92 1.20
CA ALA A 301 -15.88 -7.97 0.31
C ALA A 301 -15.44 -9.35 0.83
N ALA A 302 -16.01 -10.40 0.25
CA ALA A 302 -15.62 -11.77 0.57
C ALA A 302 -15.46 -12.60 -0.71
N LEU A 303 -14.31 -13.22 -0.86
CA LEU A 303 -13.92 -14.04 -1.99
C LEU A 303 -14.00 -15.52 -1.60
N PRO A 304 -14.32 -16.43 -2.54
CA PRO A 304 -13.97 -17.83 -2.33
C PRO A 304 -12.47 -17.95 -2.14
N VAL A 305 -12.01 -18.90 -1.32
CA VAL A 305 -10.58 -19.22 -1.28
C VAL A 305 -10.22 -19.82 -2.64
N PRO A 306 -9.39 -19.16 -3.47
CA PRO A 306 -9.02 -19.75 -4.76
C PRO A 306 -8.29 -21.09 -4.52
N GLY A 307 -8.42 -22.04 -5.44
CA GLY A 307 -7.63 -23.27 -5.37
C GLY A 307 -6.13 -23.02 -5.55
#